data_AF-A0A9Q5ZC81-F1
#
_entry.id   AF-A0A9Q5ZC81-F1
#
_cell.length_a   1.000
_cell.length_b   1.000
_cell.length_c   1.000
_cell.angle_alpha   90.00
_cell.angle_beta   90.00
_cell.angle_gamma   90.00
#
_symmetry.space_group_name_H-M   'P 1'
#
loop_
_entity.id
_entity.type
_entity.pdbx_description
1 polymer ?
#
loop_
_entity_poly.entity_id
_entity_poly.type
_entity_poly.pdbx_seq_one_letter_code
_entity_poly.pdbx_strand_id
1 'polypeptide(L)'
;MPSLILAIARLLNTGTDNFAIWVVKAPYPSGYVLRDCVWPVELTQVWQEWQQMFAGYNQLAVPPNSTSQNSNSLLTDSISFSSGQTTGPYSSRLMQYLGMLLWRWVFDGQILGSLERSRGIAMGQHTRLRFRLEIRDPELVAFPWEIMQREPGQSAMSLSQDLLFSRTSSEVDPLPYLRTDQALSILLVLGHDENLQLEQEALILQQTLTDTPLDSNSQKYAPCTVNQLLQPTPEELIQELETKAYNVFFYAGHGLPDPDGGLLFLQPGMTLNGIELAQALNRTGVKLAVFNACWGARPAVSNNQAIPASSLAEVLIRHGVPAVLGMRDEIADRESHSFIQAFAEALRLYKPIDEAVTQARKELLTLYRFNQPAWTLPVLYLHPDFNGELVKNLDEGITELPDTAIPDVGSGVPSASLRSLSSKDKTWFLRYGVTRIGRTKDNDIVIPEPSVSKRHAEIFCRNTLTDATLVRTYYLQDFSTYGTTWFLGPNGWQQILREEVPLKSGMQLKFGSAKGETWEFIIEDS
;
A
#
# COMPACT_ATOMS: atom_id res chain seq x y z
N MET A 1 -1.35 9.49 -8.79
CA MET A 1 0.06 9.09 -8.64
C MET A 1 0.33 7.77 -9.36
N PRO A 2 1.35 7.66 -10.22
CA PRO A 2 1.80 6.41 -10.84
C PRO A 2 2.17 5.33 -9.81
N SER A 3 1.89 4.07 -10.12
CA SER A 3 2.20 2.94 -9.25
C SER A 3 2.82 1.78 -10.03
N LEU A 4 3.82 1.14 -9.41
CA LEU A 4 4.45 -0.09 -9.86
C LEU A 4 4.29 -1.16 -8.77
N ILE A 5 3.75 -2.32 -9.12
CA ILE A 5 3.66 -3.48 -8.21
C ILE A 5 4.49 -4.60 -8.80
N LEU A 6 5.43 -5.12 -8.02
CA LEU A 6 6.33 -6.20 -8.38
C LEU A 6 6.10 -7.40 -7.45
N ALA A 7 5.92 -8.59 -8.02
CA ALA A 7 5.73 -9.82 -7.28
C ALA A 7 6.95 -10.73 -7.40
N ILE A 8 7.28 -11.41 -6.29
CA ILE A 8 8.33 -12.43 -6.19
C ILE A 8 7.66 -13.73 -5.75
N ALA A 9 7.85 -14.82 -6.50
CA ALA A 9 7.36 -16.14 -6.14
C ALA A 9 8.36 -17.25 -6.49
N ARG A 10 8.39 -18.31 -5.68
CA ARG A 10 9.18 -19.51 -5.97
C ARG A 10 8.52 -20.37 -7.04
N LEU A 11 9.33 -20.91 -7.94
CA LEU A 11 8.91 -21.84 -8.98
C LEU A 11 8.92 -23.27 -8.43
N LEU A 12 7.75 -23.77 -8.02
CA LEU A 12 7.59 -25.03 -7.28
C LEU A 12 8.09 -26.28 -8.02
N ASN A 13 8.11 -26.28 -9.36
CA ASN A 13 8.42 -27.46 -10.17
C ASN A 13 9.84 -27.51 -10.74
N THR A 14 10.68 -26.50 -10.46
CA THR A 14 12.00 -26.35 -11.11
C THR A 14 13.18 -26.48 -10.15
N GLY A 15 12.93 -26.68 -8.85
CA GLY A 15 13.94 -26.75 -7.79
C GLY A 15 13.69 -25.73 -6.69
N THR A 16 14.42 -25.82 -5.57
CA THR A 16 14.19 -24.96 -4.40
C THR A 16 14.61 -23.52 -4.63
N ASP A 17 15.61 -23.27 -5.47
CA ASP A 17 16.25 -21.96 -5.57
C ASP A 17 15.79 -21.16 -6.79
N ASN A 18 14.75 -21.61 -7.49
CA ASN A 18 14.24 -20.97 -8.70
C ASN A 18 13.04 -20.09 -8.36
N PHE A 19 13.06 -18.86 -8.85
CA PHE A 19 12.05 -17.84 -8.60
C PHE A 19 11.63 -17.15 -9.90
N ALA A 20 10.42 -16.63 -9.91
CA ALA A 20 9.96 -15.68 -10.90
C ALA A 20 9.74 -14.32 -10.24
N ILE A 21 10.19 -13.27 -10.92
CA ILE A 21 9.95 -11.88 -10.56
C ILE A 21 9.19 -11.24 -11.71
N TRP A 22 8.04 -10.63 -11.45
CA TRP A 22 7.28 -9.97 -12.50
C TRP A 22 6.53 -8.74 -12.02
N VAL A 23 6.22 -7.87 -12.98
CA VAL A 23 5.48 -6.63 -12.74
C VAL A 23 3.99 -6.90 -12.92
N VAL A 24 3.26 -6.84 -11.80
CA VAL A 24 1.81 -7.08 -11.73
C VAL A 24 1.01 -5.83 -12.13
N LYS A 25 1.59 -4.64 -11.93
CA LYS A 25 0.98 -3.36 -12.27
C LYS A 25 2.08 -2.37 -12.65
N ALA A 26 1.90 -1.66 -13.75
CA ALA A 26 2.79 -0.58 -14.19
C ALA A 26 1.95 0.61 -14.68
N PRO A 27 2.50 1.84 -14.69
CA PRO A 27 1.80 3.01 -15.20
C PRO A 27 1.72 3.06 -16.73
N TYR A 28 2.17 2.01 -17.43
CA TYR A 28 2.13 1.90 -18.89
C TYR A 28 2.08 0.42 -19.33
N PRO A 29 1.47 0.10 -20.49
CA PRO A 29 1.18 -1.29 -20.88
C PRO A 29 2.40 -2.18 -21.14
N SER A 30 3.51 -1.65 -21.65
CA SER A 30 4.71 -2.46 -21.92
C SER A 30 5.58 -2.69 -20.67
N GLY A 31 5.11 -2.26 -19.48
CA GLY A 31 5.83 -2.41 -18.21
C GLY A 31 5.59 -3.75 -17.53
N TYR A 32 4.63 -4.54 -18.02
CA TYR A 32 4.27 -5.86 -17.51
C TYR A 32 5.26 -6.89 -18.07
N VAL A 33 6.33 -7.11 -17.32
CA VAL A 33 7.46 -7.96 -17.70
C VAL A 33 7.66 -9.03 -16.63
N LEU A 34 8.25 -10.17 -17.03
CA LEU A 34 8.55 -11.31 -16.17
C LEU A 34 9.99 -11.75 -16.40
N ARG A 35 10.66 -12.17 -15.32
CA ARG A 35 12.01 -12.72 -15.34
C ARG A 35 12.10 -13.91 -14.38
N ASP A 36 12.55 -15.04 -14.90
CA ASP A 36 12.98 -16.16 -14.07
C ASP A 36 14.41 -15.91 -13.58
N CYS A 37 14.68 -16.24 -12.32
CA CYS A 37 15.97 -16.06 -11.70
C CYS A 37 16.25 -17.12 -10.64
N VAL A 38 17.53 -17.33 -10.37
CA VAL A 38 17.98 -18.25 -9.32
C VAL A 38 18.36 -17.44 -8.09
N TRP A 39 18.02 -17.93 -6.90
CA TRP A 39 18.45 -17.38 -5.62
C TRP A 39 19.95 -17.64 -5.41
N PRO A 40 20.79 -16.61 -5.31
CA PRO A 40 22.23 -16.80 -5.15
C PRO A 40 22.59 -17.38 -3.77
N VAL A 41 23.50 -18.35 -3.74
CA VAL A 41 24.03 -18.93 -2.48
C VAL A 41 24.63 -17.85 -1.57
N GLU A 42 25.32 -16.87 -2.18
CA GLU A 42 25.88 -15.72 -1.47
C GLU A 42 24.81 -14.91 -0.72
N LEU A 43 23.61 -14.78 -1.29
CA LEU A 43 22.51 -14.05 -0.65
C LEU A 43 22.06 -14.76 0.63
N THR A 44 22.01 -16.10 0.62
CA THR A 44 21.74 -16.90 1.82
C THR A 44 22.81 -16.75 2.88
N GLN A 45 24.09 -16.74 2.50
CA GLN A 45 25.21 -16.59 3.44
C GLN A 45 25.20 -15.22 4.11
N VAL A 46 25.09 -14.14 3.31
CA VAL A 46 25.04 -12.77 3.83
C VAL A 46 23.79 -12.53 4.68
N TRP A 47 22.67 -13.16 4.33
CA TRP A 47 21.47 -13.13 5.16
C TRP A 47 21.68 -13.80 6.52
N GLN A 48 22.34 -14.96 6.59
CA GLN A 48 22.66 -15.61 7.86
C GLN A 48 23.59 -14.76 8.72
N GLU A 49 24.61 -14.13 8.13
CA GLU A 49 25.48 -13.18 8.84
C GLU A 49 24.69 -11.97 9.35
N TRP A 50 23.78 -11.44 8.52
CA TRP A 50 22.90 -10.33 8.90
C TRP A 50 21.99 -10.71 10.07
N GLN A 51 21.38 -11.89 10.03
CA GLN A 51 20.56 -12.40 11.14
C GLN A 51 21.39 -12.51 12.41
N GLN A 52 22.57 -13.11 12.37
CA GLN A 52 23.44 -13.22 13.55
C GLN A 52 23.85 -11.86 14.14
N MET A 53 23.99 -10.84 13.30
CA MET A 53 24.38 -9.50 13.72
C MET A 53 23.20 -8.68 14.27
N PHE A 54 22.01 -8.80 13.67
CA PHE A 54 20.90 -7.85 13.88
C PHE A 54 19.58 -8.48 14.34
N ALA A 55 19.31 -9.74 13.99
CA ALA A 55 18.17 -10.45 14.52
C ALA A 55 18.61 -11.12 15.83
N GLY A 56 18.00 -10.74 16.96
CA GLY A 56 18.18 -11.49 18.21
C GLY A 56 17.96 -13.00 17.99
N TYR A 57 18.43 -13.84 18.93
CA TYR A 57 18.64 -15.31 18.86
C TYR A 57 17.62 -16.25 18.14
N ASN A 58 16.50 -15.78 17.60
CA ASN A 58 15.53 -16.55 16.82
C ASN A 58 15.86 -16.53 15.31
N GLN A 59 16.67 -17.49 14.86
CA GLN A 59 17.01 -17.68 13.45
C GLN A 59 15.87 -18.40 12.69
N LEU A 60 15.45 -17.83 11.55
CA LEU A 60 14.68 -18.54 10.53
C LEU A 60 15.67 -19.18 9.57
N ALA A 61 15.69 -20.51 9.49
CA ALA A 61 16.57 -21.25 8.60
C ALA A 61 15.99 -21.28 7.17
N VAL A 62 16.69 -20.63 6.25
CA VAL A 62 16.47 -20.71 4.78
C VAL A 62 16.75 -22.18 4.32
N PRO A 63 16.18 -22.69 3.20
CA PRO A 63 16.05 -24.13 2.96
C PRO A 63 17.36 -24.92 3.11
N PRO A 64 17.29 -26.14 3.69
CA PRO A 64 18.45 -26.96 3.91
C PRO A 64 18.87 -27.60 2.58
N ASN A 65 20.12 -27.36 2.15
CA ASN A 65 21.01 -28.31 1.46
C ASN A 65 22.23 -27.66 0.77
N SER A 66 22.67 -26.46 1.16
CA SER A 66 24.07 -26.08 0.92
C SER A 66 24.94 -26.73 2.00
N THR A 67 25.65 -27.79 1.63
CA THR A 67 26.69 -28.43 2.44
C THR A 67 27.52 -27.39 3.19
N SER A 68 27.62 -27.53 4.52
CA SER A 68 28.53 -26.73 5.33
C SER A 68 29.96 -26.98 4.86
N GLN A 69 30.48 -26.05 4.07
CA GLN A 69 31.92 -25.88 3.90
C GLN A 69 32.31 -24.60 4.60
N ASN A 70 33.15 -24.77 5.62
CA ASN A 70 33.95 -23.78 6.34
C ASN A 70 33.52 -22.31 6.22
N SER A 71 33.08 -21.76 7.34
CA SER A 71 32.94 -20.32 7.60
C SER A 71 34.28 -19.60 7.48
N ASN A 72 34.76 -19.40 6.25
CA ASN A 72 35.65 -18.29 5.92
C ASN A 72 34.74 -17.11 5.59
N SER A 73 34.73 -16.09 6.43
CA SER A 73 33.98 -14.85 6.20
C SER A 73 34.43 -14.25 4.87
N LEU A 74 33.57 -14.28 3.85
CA LEU A 74 33.86 -13.82 2.48
C LEU A 74 34.13 -12.30 2.41
N LEU A 75 33.65 -11.55 3.39
CA LEU A 75 34.02 -10.14 3.57
C LEU A 75 35.51 -9.98 3.85
N THR A 76 36.22 -11.04 4.28
CA THR A 76 37.65 -11.00 4.63
C THR A 76 38.58 -10.93 3.40
N ASP A 77 38.18 -11.55 2.29
CA ASP A 77 39.09 -11.79 1.16
C ASP A 77 39.07 -10.69 0.08
N SER A 78 38.11 -9.76 0.11
CA SER A 78 38.00 -8.71 -0.91
C SER A 78 38.43 -7.31 -0.47
N ILE A 79 38.73 -7.09 0.82
CA ILE A 79 39.20 -5.79 1.35
C ILE A 79 40.17 -6.05 2.52
N SER A 80 41.43 -5.66 2.39
CA SER A 80 42.48 -5.91 3.41
C SER A 80 42.08 -5.41 4.81
N PHE A 81 42.12 -6.31 5.81
CA PHE A 81 41.84 -5.99 7.21
C PHE A 81 43.13 -5.62 7.95
N SER A 82 43.20 -4.39 8.46
CA SER A 82 44.09 -4.06 9.57
C SER A 82 43.37 -4.37 10.87
N SER A 83 43.86 -5.35 11.63
CA SER A 83 43.37 -5.72 12.95
C SER A 83 43.41 -4.53 13.91
N GLY A 84 42.25 -4.05 14.36
CA GLY A 84 42.17 -3.06 15.44
C GLY A 84 41.07 -1.99 15.36
N GLN A 85 40.01 -2.13 14.55
CA GLN A 85 38.94 -1.12 14.48
C GLN A 85 37.59 -1.63 15.00
N THR A 86 36.92 -0.75 15.74
CA THR A 86 35.54 -0.81 16.29
C THR A 86 34.54 -1.54 15.37
N THR A 87 33.52 -2.19 15.92
CA THR A 87 32.49 -2.99 15.18
C THR A 87 31.61 -2.20 14.18
N GLY A 88 31.62 -0.87 14.22
CA GLY A 88 30.77 0.00 13.38
C GLY A 88 30.98 -0.09 11.85
N PRO A 89 32.20 -0.18 11.30
CA PRO A 89 32.45 -0.31 9.87
C PRO A 89 31.95 -1.64 9.30
N TYR A 90 31.98 -2.73 10.09
CA TYR A 90 31.53 -4.05 9.63
C TYR A 90 30.01 -4.11 9.48
N SER A 91 29.26 -3.73 10.52
CA SER A 91 27.79 -3.76 10.49
C SER A 91 27.20 -2.84 9.42
N SER A 92 27.79 -1.66 9.21
CA SER A 92 27.42 -0.75 8.12
C SER A 92 27.59 -1.41 6.75
N ARG A 93 28.75 -2.05 6.53
CA ARG A 93 29.08 -2.72 5.26
C ARG A 93 28.17 -3.91 5.04
N LEU A 94 27.88 -4.71 6.06
CA LEU A 94 26.99 -5.86 5.97
C LEU A 94 25.57 -5.45 5.54
N MET A 95 25.02 -4.39 6.14
CA MET A 95 23.70 -3.88 5.78
C MET A 95 23.66 -3.34 4.34
N GLN A 96 24.67 -2.55 3.94
CA GLN A 96 24.78 -2.06 2.57
C GLN A 96 24.98 -3.22 1.58
N TYR A 97 25.79 -4.22 1.93
CA TYR A 97 26.09 -5.35 1.07
C TYR A 97 24.84 -6.20 0.81
N LEU A 98 24.10 -6.55 1.86
CA LEU A 98 22.82 -7.25 1.72
C LEU A 98 21.84 -6.44 0.86
N GLY A 99 21.72 -5.13 1.09
CA GLY A 99 20.87 -4.25 0.30
C GLY A 99 21.22 -4.21 -1.19
N MET A 100 22.51 -4.21 -1.52
CA MET A 100 22.98 -4.28 -2.92
C MET A 100 22.74 -5.64 -3.55
N LEU A 101 22.92 -6.73 -2.80
CA LEU A 101 22.63 -8.08 -3.32
C LEU A 101 21.13 -8.27 -3.60
N LEU A 102 20.26 -7.83 -2.67
CA LEU A 102 18.81 -7.85 -2.87
C LEU A 102 18.41 -7.00 -4.09
N TRP A 103 18.96 -5.79 -4.22
CA TRP A 103 18.69 -4.93 -5.37
C TRP A 103 19.10 -5.60 -6.68
N ARG A 104 20.32 -6.11 -6.78
CA ARG A 104 20.86 -6.75 -8.00
C ARG A 104 20.08 -8.01 -8.38
N TRP A 105 19.58 -8.73 -7.38
CA TRP A 105 18.76 -9.92 -7.61
C TRP A 105 17.38 -9.55 -8.18
N VAL A 106 16.71 -8.54 -7.62
CA VAL A 106 15.37 -8.10 -8.03
C VAL A 106 15.40 -7.33 -9.35
N PHE A 107 16.23 -6.29 -9.43
CA PHE A 107 16.21 -5.31 -10.52
C PHE A 107 17.29 -5.60 -11.56
N ASP A 108 16.98 -6.57 -12.43
CA ASP A 108 17.83 -6.95 -13.56
C ASP A 108 17.03 -6.97 -14.88
N GLY A 109 17.72 -6.68 -15.98
CA GLY A 109 17.15 -6.64 -17.32
C GLY A 109 15.86 -5.82 -17.43
N GLN A 110 14.79 -6.48 -17.91
CA GLN A 110 13.50 -5.83 -18.16
C GLN A 110 12.82 -5.32 -16.88
N ILE A 111 13.06 -5.97 -15.72
CA ILE A 111 12.49 -5.56 -14.44
C ILE A 111 13.03 -4.18 -14.04
N LEU A 112 14.35 -4.00 -14.13
CA LEU A 112 14.99 -2.69 -13.90
C LEU A 112 14.50 -1.64 -14.90
N GLY A 113 14.42 -2.01 -16.19
CA GLY A 113 13.86 -1.11 -17.21
C GLY A 113 12.43 -0.68 -16.88
N SER A 114 11.63 -1.57 -16.29
CA SER A 114 10.26 -1.27 -15.90
C SER A 114 10.18 -0.26 -14.76
N LEU A 115 11.04 -0.43 -13.74
CA LEU A 115 11.19 0.51 -12.62
C LEU A 115 11.63 1.90 -13.12
N GLU A 116 12.70 1.98 -13.91
CA GLU A 116 13.27 3.27 -14.32
C GLU A 116 12.32 4.07 -15.20
N ARG A 117 11.61 3.41 -16.13
CA ARG A 117 10.58 4.10 -16.92
C ARG A 117 9.41 4.56 -16.05
N SER A 118 8.97 3.75 -15.09
CA SER A 118 7.91 4.14 -14.15
C SER A 118 8.32 5.34 -13.30
N ARG A 119 9.58 5.39 -12.85
CA ARG A 119 10.15 6.55 -12.16
C ARG A 119 10.20 7.78 -13.07
N GLY A 120 10.62 7.61 -14.32
CA GLY A 120 10.62 8.69 -15.32
C GLY A 120 9.23 9.28 -15.57
N ILE A 121 8.19 8.46 -15.65
CA ILE A 121 6.79 8.90 -15.78
C ILE A 121 6.36 9.70 -14.55
N ALA A 122 6.64 9.20 -13.35
CA ALA A 122 6.31 9.91 -12.10
C ALA A 122 7.02 11.27 -12.02
N MET A 123 8.31 11.30 -12.33
CA MET A 123 9.12 12.52 -12.39
C MET A 123 8.55 13.53 -13.41
N GLY A 124 8.16 13.06 -14.60
CA GLY A 124 7.52 13.89 -15.62
C GLY A 124 6.13 14.42 -15.23
N GLN A 125 5.48 13.77 -14.26
CA GLN A 125 4.21 14.21 -13.67
C GLN A 125 4.41 15.01 -12.36
N HIS A 126 5.65 15.36 -12.00
CA HIS A 126 5.99 16.07 -10.76
C HIS A 126 5.46 15.37 -9.49
N THR A 127 5.40 14.05 -9.52
CA THR A 127 4.96 13.19 -8.41
C THR A 127 6.01 12.12 -8.13
N ARG A 128 5.85 11.40 -7.02
CA ARG A 128 6.66 10.22 -6.70
C ARG A 128 6.07 8.96 -7.35
N LEU A 129 6.89 7.93 -7.51
CA LEU A 129 6.42 6.59 -7.88
C LEU A 129 5.99 5.86 -6.61
N ARG A 130 4.77 5.30 -6.59
CA ARG A 130 4.39 4.35 -5.53
C ARG A 130 4.82 2.93 -5.92
N PHE A 131 5.86 2.43 -5.28
CA PHE A 131 6.37 1.09 -5.50
C PHE A 131 5.86 0.14 -4.42
N ARG A 132 5.29 -0.99 -4.84
CA ARG A 132 4.83 -2.04 -3.93
C ARG A 132 5.47 -3.36 -4.23
N LEU A 133 5.98 -4.00 -3.19
CA LEU A 133 6.57 -5.33 -3.28
C LEU A 133 5.59 -6.38 -2.75
N GLU A 134 5.24 -7.35 -3.59
CA GLU A 134 4.47 -8.53 -3.21
C GLU A 134 5.42 -9.72 -3.07
N ILE A 135 5.48 -10.30 -1.88
CA ILE A 135 6.33 -11.46 -1.57
C ILE A 135 5.40 -12.64 -1.36
N ARG A 136 5.43 -13.61 -2.29
CA ARG A 136 4.56 -14.79 -2.23
C ARG A 136 5.22 -15.99 -1.58
N ASP A 137 6.55 -15.98 -1.48
CA ASP A 137 7.29 -17.03 -0.80
C ASP A 137 7.42 -16.72 0.70
N PRO A 138 6.89 -17.57 1.60
CA PRO A 138 6.91 -17.31 3.04
C PRO A 138 8.31 -17.14 3.63
N GLU A 139 9.30 -17.87 3.09
CA GLU A 139 10.70 -17.81 3.56
C GLU A 139 11.34 -16.46 3.26
N LEU A 140 10.82 -15.74 2.26
CA LEU A 140 11.31 -14.44 1.86
C LEU A 140 10.65 -13.27 2.61
N VAL A 141 9.57 -13.51 3.37
CA VAL A 141 8.85 -12.44 4.08
C VAL A 141 9.74 -11.79 5.14
N ALA A 142 10.57 -12.57 5.84
CA ALA A 142 11.43 -12.06 6.90
C ALA A 142 12.61 -11.20 6.41
N PHE A 143 12.89 -11.15 5.11
CA PHE A 143 13.99 -10.35 4.58
C PHE A 143 13.71 -8.84 4.74
N PRO A 144 14.75 -8.03 4.99
CA PRO A 144 14.65 -6.58 5.15
C PRO A 144 14.60 -5.87 3.79
N TRP A 145 13.62 -6.17 2.93
CA TRP A 145 13.52 -5.61 1.56
C TRP A 145 13.60 -4.08 1.48
N GLU A 146 13.25 -3.40 2.57
CA GLU A 146 13.37 -1.96 2.77
C GLU A 146 14.80 -1.44 2.54
N ILE A 147 15.84 -2.26 2.76
CA ILE A 147 17.25 -1.86 2.64
C ILE A 147 17.79 -1.95 1.20
N MET A 148 16.99 -2.42 0.23
CA MET A 148 17.43 -2.54 -1.17
C MET A 148 18.08 -1.25 -1.66
N GLN A 149 19.31 -1.36 -2.16
CA GLN A 149 20.16 -0.23 -2.53
C GLN A 149 20.83 -0.51 -3.87
N ARG A 150 20.74 0.44 -4.81
CA ARG A 150 21.27 0.25 -6.16
C ARG A 150 22.80 0.17 -6.21
N GLU A 151 23.46 1.16 -5.61
CA GLU A 151 24.90 1.36 -5.68
C GLU A 151 25.43 1.87 -4.33
N PRO A 152 26.73 1.67 -4.03
CA PRO A 152 27.35 2.24 -2.85
C PRO A 152 27.14 3.75 -2.77
N GLY A 153 26.79 4.25 -1.59
CA GLY A 153 26.59 5.69 -1.34
C GLY A 153 25.24 6.26 -1.77
N GLN A 154 24.40 5.50 -2.50
CA GLN A 154 23.00 5.88 -2.74
C GLN A 154 22.10 5.53 -1.53
N SER A 155 20.96 6.21 -1.39
CA SER A 155 19.98 5.87 -0.34
C SER A 155 19.30 4.53 -0.65
N ALA A 156 18.90 3.80 0.39
CA ALA A 156 18.01 2.65 0.24
C ALA A 156 16.67 3.08 -0.38
N MET A 157 16.03 2.18 -1.12
CA MET A 157 14.79 2.45 -1.84
C MET A 157 13.67 2.94 -0.92
N SER A 158 13.57 2.41 0.31
CA SER A 158 12.59 2.82 1.32
C SER A 158 12.81 4.23 1.90
N LEU A 159 13.95 4.86 1.60
CA LEU A 159 14.33 6.21 2.02
C LEU A 159 14.32 7.20 0.85
N SER A 160 13.95 6.75 -0.36
CA SER A 160 13.97 7.58 -1.56
C SER A 160 13.10 8.83 -1.41
N GLN A 161 13.48 9.89 -2.12
CA GLN A 161 12.63 11.09 -2.26
C GLN A 161 11.70 10.98 -3.47
N ASP A 162 12.03 10.13 -4.44
CA ASP A 162 11.28 10.01 -5.71
C ASP A 162 10.29 8.84 -5.69
N LEU A 163 10.30 8.04 -4.62
CA LEU A 163 9.54 6.80 -4.52
C LEU A 163 8.97 6.61 -3.10
N LEU A 164 7.77 6.05 -3.03
CA LEU A 164 7.12 5.61 -1.79
C LEU A 164 7.06 4.09 -1.78
N PHE A 165 7.65 3.45 -0.76
CA PHE A 165 7.83 2.01 -0.67
C PHE A 165 6.85 1.40 0.33
N SER A 166 6.11 0.38 -0.10
CA SER A 166 5.35 -0.50 0.80
C SER A 166 5.42 -1.95 0.32
N ARG A 167 5.08 -2.89 1.20
CA ARG A 167 4.71 -4.25 0.82
C ARG A 167 3.23 -4.32 0.45
N THR A 168 2.80 -5.38 -0.21
CA THR A 168 1.40 -5.62 -0.59
C THR A 168 1.14 -7.11 -0.79
N SER A 169 -0.13 -7.47 -1.00
CA SER A 169 -0.57 -8.82 -1.37
C SER A 169 -1.65 -8.71 -2.43
N SER A 170 -1.67 -9.63 -3.40
CA SER A 170 -2.78 -9.75 -4.36
C SER A 170 -3.92 -10.64 -3.85
N GLU A 171 -3.65 -11.47 -2.83
CA GLU A 171 -4.63 -12.38 -2.22
C GLU A 171 -5.35 -11.66 -1.07
N VAL A 172 -6.16 -10.65 -1.38
CA VAL A 172 -6.81 -9.79 -0.39
C VAL A 172 -8.31 -9.72 -0.61
N ASP A 173 -9.07 -9.61 0.49
CA ASP A 173 -10.47 -9.24 0.45
C ASP A 173 -10.61 -7.81 -0.07
N PRO A 174 -11.64 -7.52 -0.90
CA PRO A 174 -11.84 -6.19 -1.46
C PRO A 174 -12.12 -5.16 -0.36
N LEU A 175 -11.61 -3.96 -0.54
CA LEU A 175 -11.89 -2.87 0.39
C LEU A 175 -13.37 -2.48 0.37
N PRO A 176 -13.98 -2.22 1.54
CA PRO A 176 -15.29 -1.59 1.61
C PRO A 176 -15.19 -0.12 1.14
N TYR A 177 -16.34 0.55 1.05
CA TYR A 177 -16.34 1.99 0.87
C TYR A 177 -15.64 2.67 2.05
N LEU A 178 -14.50 3.31 1.78
CA LEU A 178 -13.75 4.04 2.79
C LEU A 178 -14.33 5.45 2.93
N ARG A 179 -14.82 5.77 4.13
CA ARG A 179 -15.32 7.11 4.44
C ARG A 179 -14.23 8.18 4.23
N THR A 180 -14.61 9.39 3.86
CA THR A 180 -13.66 10.52 3.83
C THR A 180 -13.59 11.11 5.23
N ASP A 181 -12.42 11.04 5.86
CA ASP A 181 -12.21 11.63 7.18
C ASP A 181 -11.48 12.97 7.06
N GLN A 182 -11.82 13.90 7.95
CA GLN A 182 -11.18 15.22 8.05
C GLN A 182 -10.27 15.33 9.28
N ALA A 183 -10.32 14.33 10.17
CA ALA A 183 -9.59 14.29 11.42
C ALA A 183 -8.99 12.91 11.65
N LEU A 184 -7.85 12.85 12.31
CA LEU A 184 -7.28 11.61 12.81
C LEU A 184 -8.03 11.23 14.08
N SER A 185 -8.72 10.09 14.06
CA SER A 185 -9.37 9.52 15.24
C SER A 185 -8.74 8.17 15.54
N ILE A 186 -7.94 8.16 16.60
CA ILE A 186 -7.06 7.06 16.96
C ILE A 186 -7.61 6.37 18.20
N LEU A 187 -7.78 5.06 18.10
CA LEU A 187 -7.90 4.18 19.26
C LEU A 187 -6.49 3.69 19.62
N LEU A 188 -5.99 4.13 20.76
CA LEU A 188 -4.73 3.67 21.34
C LEU A 188 -5.00 2.56 22.35
N VAL A 189 -4.52 1.36 22.08
CA VAL A 189 -4.60 0.22 22.99
C VAL A 189 -3.22 -0.04 23.57
N LEU A 190 -3.12 0.04 24.89
CA LEU A 190 -1.93 -0.41 25.63
C LEU A 190 -2.20 -1.82 26.12
N GLY A 191 -1.45 -2.78 25.60
CA GLY A 191 -1.55 -4.19 25.98
C GLY A 191 -0.93 -4.48 27.35
N HIS A 192 -0.69 -5.76 27.61
CA HIS A 192 -0.05 -6.26 28.82
C HIS A 192 1.35 -5.63 28.97
N ASP A 193 1.57 -4.94 30.08
CA ASP A 193 2.82 -4.25 30.36
C ASP A 193 3.72 -5.10 31.27
N GLU A 194 4.62 -5.86 30.65
CA GLU A 194 5.73 -6.53 31.33
C GLU A 194 7.06 -6.00 30.77
N ASN A 195 7.67 -5.07 31.50
CA ASN A 195 8.95 -4.43 31.16
C ASN A 195 8.93 -3.56 29.90
N LEU A 196 7.80 -2.92 29.57
CA LEU A 196 7.71 -1.94 28.49
C LEU A 196 7.50 -0.53 29.07
N GLN A 197 7.72 0.50 28.25
CA GLN A 197 7.45 1.90 28.62
C GLN A 197 6.16 2.40 27.94
N LEU A 198 5.08 1.62 28.01
CA LEU A 198 3.84 1.87 27.24
C LEU A 198 3.20 3.23 27.57
N GLU A 199 3.26 3.66 28.83
CA GLU A 199 2.77 4.98 29.24
C GLU A 199 3.55 6.13 28.58
N GLN A 200 4.87 5.96 28.41
CA GLN A 200 5.71 6.96 27.76
C GLN A 200 5.43 7.02 26.25
N GLU A 201 5.22 5.87 25.61
CA GLU A 201 4.77 5.77 24.21
C GLU A 201 3.43 6.49 24.01
N ALA A 202 2.47 6.23 24.90
CA ALA A 202 1.16 6.87 24.87
C ALA A 202 1.26 8.39 25.02
N LEU A 203 2.08 8.86 25.97
CA LEU A 203 2.30 10.28 26.22
C LEU A 203 2.93 10.98 25.01
N ILE A 204 3.95 10.37 24.39
CA ILE A 204 4.57 10.90 23.17
C ILE A 204 3.56 11.00 22.03
N LEU A 205 2.77 9.94 21.80
CA LEU A 205 1.75 9.92 20.75
C LEU A 205 0.70 11.02 21.00
N GLN A 206 0.18 11.12 22.22
CA GLN A 206 -0.82 12.13 22.58
C GLN A 206 -0.26 13.55 22.41
N GLN A 207 0.90 13.86 22.99
CA GLN A 207 1.55 15.18 22.88
C GLN A 207 1.78 15.55 21.41
N THR A 208 2.36 14.63 20.63
CA THR A 208 2.64 14.84 19.21
C THR A 208 1.39 15.18 18.41
N LEU A 209 0.24 14.61 18.79
CA LEU A 209 -1.02 14.80 18.09
C LEU A 209 -1.83 15.99 18.60
N THR A 210 -1.65 16.41 19.86
CA THR A 210 -2.39 17.52 20.48
C THR A 210 -1.63 18.85 20.47
N ASP A 211 -0.30 18.83 20.48
CA ASP A 211 0.53 20.03 20.59
C ASP A 211 0.35 20.89 19.35
N THR A 212 -0.51 21.90 19.45
CA THR A 212 -0.74 22.86 18.37
C THR A 212 0.20 24.04 18.61
N PRO A 213 1.16 24.32 17.72
CA PRO A 213 1.96 25.53 17.86
C PRO A 213 1.05 26.75 17.92
N LEU A 214 1.22 27.58 18.95
CA LEU A 214 0.41 28.79 19.21
C LEU A 214 0.46 29.83 18.08
N ASP A 215 1.36 29.67 17.09
CA ASP A 215 1.46 30.54 15.92
C ASP A 215 0.52 30.10 14.79
N SER A 216 -0.71 30.62 14.86
CA SER A 216 -1.59 31.13 13.78
C SER A 216 -1.84 30.35 12.46
N ASN A 217 -1.37 29.10 12.29
CA ASN A 217 -1.68 28.27 11.11
C ASN A 217 -2.26 26.89 11.48
N SER A 218 -3.38 26.89 12.20
CA SER A 218 -4.12 25.67 12.57
C SER A 218 -4.59 24.83 11.38
N GLN A 219 -4.61 25.40 10.16
CA GLN A 219 -4.95 24.68 8.90
C GLN A 219 -3.87 23.72 8.39
N LYS A 220 -2.62 23.80 8.90
CA LYS A 220 -1.53 22.92 8.43
C LYS A 220 -1.64 21.50 8.99
N TYR A 221 -2.29 21.33 10.12
CA TYR A 221 -2.36 20.06 10.85
C TYR A 221 -3.78 19.51 10.86
N ALA A 222 -3.91 18.19 10.73
CA ALA A 222 -5.19 17.51 10.92
C ALA A 222 -5.64 17.65 12.38
N PRO A 223 -6.94 17.89 12.64
CA PRO A 223 -7.50 17.70 13.96
C PRO A 223 -7.31 16.26 14.40
N CYS A 224 -6.93 16.05 15.67
CA CYS A 224 -6.62 14.74 16.21
C CYS A 224 -7.43 14.46 17.47
N THR A 225 -7.98 13.26 17.58
CA THR A 225 -8.54 12.70 18.81
C THR A 225 -7.87 11.36 19.09
N VAL A 226 -7.44 11.17 20.34
CA VAL A 226 -6.83 9.93 20.81
C VAL A 226 -7.66 9.43 21.99
N ASN A 227 -8.26 8.26 21.84
CA ASN A 227 -8.94 7.57 22.94
C ASN A 227 -8.09 6.37 23.35
N GLN A 228 -7.83 6.24 24.64
CA GLN A 228 -6.94 5.23 25.18
C GLN A 228 -7.73 4.11 25.88
N LEU A 229 -7.36 2.86 25.61
CA LEU A 229 -7.74 1.68 26.39
C LEU A 229 -6.50 1.08 27.03
N LEU A 230 -6.52 0.91 28.34
CA LEU A 230 -5.44 0.31 29.11
C LEU A 230 -5.80 -1.14 29.43
N GLN A 231 -5.00 -2.07 28.94
CA GLN A 231 -5.11 -3.51 29.16
C GLN A 231 -6.54 -4.05 29.04
N PRO A 232 -7.26 -3.79 27.92
CA PRO A 232 -8.67 -4.15 27.81
C PRO A 232 -8.89 -5.67 27.70
N THR A 233 -10.08 -6.15 28.04
CA THR A 233 -10.51 -7.48 27.57
C THR A 233 -10.75 -7.46 26.05
N PRO A 234 -10.74 -8.63 25.37
CA PRO A 234 -11.18 -8.70 23.97
C PRO A 234 -12.58 -8.12 23.74
N GLU A 235 -13.52 -8.36 24.66
CA GLU A 235 -14.88 -7.84 24.59
C GLU A 235 -14.93 -6.32 24.71
N GLU A 236 -14.19 -5.74 25.66
CA GLU A 236 -14.10 -4.29 25.84
C GLU A 236 -13.51 -3.61 24.61
N LEU A 237 -12.47 -4.20 24.02
CA LEU A 237 -11.84 -3.70 22.81
C LEU A 237 -12.81 -3.73 21.63
N ILE A 238 -13.46 -4.86 21.39
CA ILE A 238 -14.43 -5.01 20.29
C ILE A 238 -15.60 -4.03 20.49
N GLN A 239 -16.12 -3.92 21.71
CA GLN A 239 -17.21 -2.99 22.02
C GLN A 239 -16.80 -1.53 21.77
N GLU A 240 -15.59 -1.12 22.16
CA GLU A 240 -15.10 0.23 21.90
C GLU A 240 -14.97 0.52 20.39
N LEU A 241 -14.43 -0.44 19.62
CA LEU A 241 -14.32 -0.35 18.16
C LEU A 241 -15.70 -0.27 17.47
N GLU A 242 -16.71 -0.98 17.98
CA GLU A 242 -18.06 -1.00 17.40
C GLU A 242 -18.90 0.22 17.79
N THR A 243 -18.64 0.83 18.94
CA THR A 243 -19.42 1.97 19.44
C THR A 243 -18.91 3.32 18.98
N LYS A 244 -17.63 3.44 18.64
CA LYS A 244 -17.00 4.71 18.22
C LYS A 244 -16.32 4.57 16.86
N ALA A 245 -16.22 5.68 16.14
CA ALA A 245 -15.68 5.71 14.80
C ALA A 245 -14.18 6.08 14.82
N TYR A 246 -13.30 5.09 14.66
CA TYR A 246 -11.85 5.28 14.53
C TYR A 246 -11.39 5.08 13.09
N ASN A 247 -10.40 5.83 12.63
CA ASN A 247 -9.74 5.58 11.35
C ASN A 247 -8.33 5.01 11.51
N VAL A 248 -7.77 5.11 12.72
CA VAL A 248 -6.49 4.50 13.08
C VAL A 248 -6.67 3.67 14.34
N PHE A 249 -6.19 2.43 14.29
CA PHE A 249 -5.99 1.57 15.44
C PHE A 249 -4.50 1.52 15.74
N PHE A 250 -4.10 1.85 16.96
CA PHE A 250 -2.71 1.83 17.40
C PHE A 250 -2.59 0.90 18.61
N TYR A 251 -1.86 -0.19 18.46
CA TYR A 251 -1.55 -1.12 19.54
C TYR A 251 -0.08 -0.99 19.95
N ALA A 252 0.16 -0.87 21.25
CA ALA A 252 1.47 -0.89 21.87
C ALA A 252 1.49 -1.97 22.96
N GLY A 253 2.46 -2.89 22.90
CA GLY A 253 2.53 -4.00 23.84
C GLY A 253 3.26 -5.21 23.26
N HIS A 254 3.12 -6.33 23.95
CA HIS A 254 3.74 -7.58 23.52
C HIS A 254 3.00 -8.25 22.36
N GLY A 255 3.76 -8.93 21.51
CA GLY A 255 3.27 -9.72 20.39
C GLY A 255 4.14 -10.94 20.15
N LEU A 256 3.53 -12.03 19.69
CA LEU A 256 4.24 -13.25 19.28
C LEU A 256 3.79 -13.72 17.90
N PRO A 257 4.67 -14.37 17.12
CA PRO A 257 4.27 -15.08 15.91
C PRO A 257 3.31 -16.23 16.26
N ASP A 258 2.24 -16.35 15.48
CA ASP A 258 1.23 -17.40 15.60
C ASP A 258 0.60 -17.65 14.22
N PRO A 259 0.23 -18.89 13.86
CA PRO A 259 -0.35 -19.22 12.55
C PRO A 259 -1.57 -18.36 12.17
N ASP A 260 -2.36 -17.91 13.15
CA ASP A 260 -3.59 -17.15 12.95
C ASP A 260 -3.36 -15.63 12.92
N GLY A 261 -2.19 -15.20 12.43
CA GLY A 261 -1.83 -13.79 12.28
C GLY A 261 -1.21 -13.20 13.53
N GLY A 262 -0.43 -13.97 14.28
CA GLY A 262 0.17 -13.51 15.53
C GLY A 262 -0.81 -13.46 16.70
N LEU A 263 -0.25 -13.31 17.91
CA LEU A 263 -0.98 -13.15 19.16
C LEU A 263 -0.58 -11.84 19.83
N LEU A 264 -1.57 -11.01 20.13
CA LEU A 264 -1.42 -9.76 20.87
C LEU A 264 -1.83 -9.97 22.32
N PHE A 265 -1.00 -9.55 23.26
CA PHE A 265 -1.27 -9.67 24.69
C PHE A 265 -2.01 -8.43 25.19
N LEU A 266 -3.33 -8.53 25.36
CA LEU A 266 -4.12 -7.38 25.80
C LEU A 266 -3.97 -7.14 27.31
N GLN A 267 -4.02 -8.19 28.11
CA GLN A 267 -3.87 -8.13 29.57
C GLN A 267 -3.39 -9.49 30.11
N PRO A 268 -3.03 -9.62 31.41
CA PRO A 268 -2.52 -10.88 31.95
C PRO A 268 -3.44 -12.07 31.65
N GLY A 269 -2.94 -13.03 30.88
CA GLY A 269 -3.67 -14.25 30.51
C GLY A 269 -4.73 -14.10 29.42
N MET A 270 -4.89 -12.91 28.80
CA MET A 270 -5.80 -12.71 27.68
C MET A 270 -5.06 -12.22 26.44
N THR A 271 -5.35 -12.88 25.32
CA THR A 271 -4.74 -12.59 24.02
C THR A 271 -5.82 -12.44 22.95
N LEU A 272 -5.45 -11.80 21.85
CA LEU A 272 -6.29 -11.66 20.65
C LEU A 272 -5.45 -11.99 19.42
N ASN A 273 -5.95 -12.85 18.53
CA ASN A 273 -5.24 -13.21 17.31
C ASN A 273 -5.54 -12.23 16.15
N GLY A 274 -4.72 -12.29 15.11
CA GLY A 274 -4.83 -11.42 13.94
C GLY A 274 -6.13 -11.60 13.17
N ILE A 275 -6.64 -12.82 13.02
CA ILE A 275 -7.89 -13.10 12.30
C ILE A 275 -9.08 -12.41 12.99
N GLU A 276 -9.21 -12.59 14.30
CA GLU A 276 -10.29 -12.00 15.12
C GLU A 276 -10.23 -10.48 15.08
N LEU A 277 -9.03 -9.90 15.27
CA LEU A 277 -8.82 -8.46 15.21
C LEU A 277 -9.16 -7.90 13.81
N ALA A 278 -8.73 -8.56 12.74
CA ALA A 278 -8.99 -8.10 11.38
C ALA A 278 -10.48 -7.99 11.08
N GLN A 279 -11.29 -8.94 11.57
CA GLN A 279 -12.75 -8.88 11.42
C GLN A 279 -13.34 -7.65 12.11
N ALA A 280 -12.89 -7.31 13.32
CA ALA A 280 -13.36 -6.14 14.05
C ALA A 280 -12.94 -4.83 13.34
N LEU A 281 -11.68 -4.72 12.93
CA LEU A 281 -11.15 -3.52 12.27
C LEU A 281 -11.81 -3.25 10.91
N ASN A 282 -12.00 -4.30 10.08
CA ASN A 282 -12.63 -4.16 8.77
C ASN A 282 -14.09 -3.70 8.88
N ARG A 283 -14.86 -4.23 9.85
CA ARG A 283 -16.26 -3.87 10.06
C ARG A 283 -16.47 -2.44 10.58
N THR A 284 -15.48 -1.88 11.28
CA THR A 284 -15.58 -0.58 11.95
C THR A 284 -14.99 0.57 11.13
N GLY A 285 -14.45 0.26 9.94
CA GLY A 285 -13.94 1.25 8.99
C GLY A 285 -12.57 1.81 9.36
N VAL A 286 -11.80 1.10 10.19
CA VAL A 286 -10.41 1.44 10.47
C VAL A 286 -9.59 1.29 9.19
N LYS A 287 -8.81 2.33 8.87
CA LYS A 287 -8.00 2.38 7.63
C LYS A 287 -6.55 1.96 7.86
N LEU A 288 -6.02 2.28 9.04
CA LEU A 288 -4.64 1.97 9.41
C LEU A 288 -4.62 1.26 10.75
N ALA A 289 -4.01 0.07 10.78
CA ALA A 289 -3.63 -0.62 12.01
C ALA A 289 -2.11 -0.51 12.21
N VAL A 290 -1.68 0.02 13.35
CA VAL A 290 -0.28 0.16 13.73
C VAL A 290 0.00 -0.75 14.91
N PHE A 291 0.97 -1.64 14.76
CA PHE A 291 1.43 -2.55 15.79
C PHE A 291 2.84 -2.19 16.18
N ASN A 292 2.96 -1.40 17.25
CA ASN A 292 4.20 -1.23 17.97
C ASN A 292 4.41 -2.40 18.93
N ALA A 293 4.54 -3.58 18.32
CA ALA A 293 4.71 -4.86 18.98
C ALA A 293 5.70 -5.69 18.17
N CYS A 294 6.55 -6.43 18.87
CA CYS A 294 7.55 -7.27 18.24
C CYS A 294 6.90 -8.27 17.28
N TRP A 295 7.60 -8.58 16.19
CA TRP A 295 7.27 -9.69 15.27
C TRP A 295 5.94 -9.58 14.49
N GLY A 296 5.25 -8.43 14.50
CA GLY A 296 4.01 -8.24 13.74
C GLY A 296 4.15 -8.38 12.21
N ALA A 297 5.36 -8.25 11.68
CA ALA A 297 5.65 -8.46 10.25
C ALA A 297 6.47 -9.73 9.95
N ARG A 298 6.59 -10.64 10.92
CA ARG A 298 7.30 -11.92 10.77
C ARG A 298 6.32 -13.08 10.70
N PRO A 299 6.47 -14.03 9.77
CA PRO A 299 5.61 -15.20 9.72
C PRO A 299 5.86 -16.14 10.90
N ALA A 300 4.83 -16.86 11.31
CA ALA A 300 4.95 -17.99 12.22
C ALA A 300 5.75 -19.13 11.57
N VAL A 301 6.34 -19.99 12.40
CA VAL A 301 7.23 -21.06 11.95
C VAL A 301 6.75 -22.40 12.50
N SER A 302 6.67 -23.40 11.62
CA SER A 302 6.42 -24.79 12.01
C SER A 302 7.38 -25.71 11.27
N ASN A 303 7.99 -26.66 11.99
CA ASN A 303 8.99 -27.57 11.44
C ASN A 303 10.13 -26.87 10.66
N ASN A 304 10.64 -25.74 11.20
CA ASN A 304 11.66 -24.91 10.56
C ASN A 304 11.26 -24.29 9.21
N GLN A 305 9.97 -24.21 8.91
CA GLN A 305 9.44 -23.57 7.70
C GLN A 305 8.46 -22.46 8.07
N ALA A 306 8.53 -21.35 7.36
CA ALA A 306 7.60 -20.25 7.50
C ALA A 306 6.20 -20.69 7.04
N ILE A 307 5.19 -20.44 7.87
CA ILE A 307 3.79 -20.70 7.53
C ILE A 307 3.34 -19.58 6.58
N PRO A 308 2.80 -19.90 5.39
CA PRO A 308 2.30 -18.90 4.47
C PRO A 308 1.25 -17.99 5.12
N ALA A 309 1.34 -16.69 4.84
CA ALA A 309 0.31 -15.71 5.22
C ALA A 309 -0.01 -15.67 6.73
N SER A 310 0.98 -15.91 7.59
CA SER A 310 0.78 -16.02 9.04
C SER A 310 1.29 -14.81 9.85
N SER A 311 1.98 -13.86 9.22
CA SER A 311 2.33 -12.62 9.93
C SER A 311 1.07 -11.79 10.18
N LEU A 312 1.02 -11.07 11.31
CA LEU A 312 -0.11 -10.21 11.67
C LEU A 312 -0.42 -9.21 10.55
N ALA A 313 0.60 -8.58 9.98
CA ALA A 313 0.41 -7.62 8.89
C ALA A 313 -0.15 -8.26 7.60
N GLU A 314 0.27 -9.48 7.25
CA GLU A 314 -0.30 -10.22 6.12
C GLU A 314 -1.74 -10.64 6.39
N VAL A 315 -2.05 -11.18 7.57
CA VAL A 315 -3.42 -11.61 7.89
C VAL A 315 -4.40 -10.44 7.84
N LEU A 316 -4.06 -9.31 8.45
CA LEU A 316 -4.96 -8.15 8.45
C LEU A 316 -5.17 -7.56 7.05
N ILE A 317 -4.12 -7.42 6.25
CA ILE A 317 -4.28 -6.90 4.88
C ILE A 317 -5.10 -7.85 4.01
N ARG A 318 -4.93 -9.17 4.19
CA ARG A 318 -5.71 -10.21 3.50
C ARG A 318 -7.19 -10.16 3.86
N HIS A 319 -7.52 -9.79 5.09
CA HIS A 319 -8.89 -9.60 5.57
C HIS A 319 -9.46 -8.18 5.33
N GLY A 320 -8.85 -7.40 4.45
CA GLY A 320 -9.41 -6.13 3.96
C GLY A 320 -9.11 -4.91 4.83
N VAL A 321 -8.20 -5.00 5.81
CA VAL A 321 -7.68 -3.81 6.49
C VAL A 321 -6.84 -3.01 5.48
N PRO A 322 -7.11 -1.72 5.20
CA PRO A 322 -6.48 -1.01 4.07
C PRO A 322 -4.96 -0.81 4.20
N ALA A 323 -4.46 -0.61 5.42
CA ALA A 323 -3.05 -0.43 5.70
C ALA A 323 -2.70 -1.05 7.06
N VAL A 324 -1.58 -1.76 7.11
CA VAL A 324 -1.08 -2.38 8.33
C VAL A 324 0.42 -2.12 8.47
N LEU A 325 0.82 -1.56 9.59
CA LEU A 325 2.23 -1.40 9.95
C LEU A 325 2.55 -2.30 11.13
N GLY A 326 3.54 -3.17 10.98
CA GLY A 326 4.05 -4.01 12.06
C GLY A 326 5.57 -3.97 12.12
N MET A 327 6.14 -4.33 13.28
CA MET A 327 7.59 -4.43 13.43
C MET A 327 8.08 -5.81 12.96
N ARG A 328 9.20 -5.83 12.23
CA ARG A 328 9.83 -7.09 11.78
C ARG A 328 10.45 -7.87 12.94
N ASP A 329 11.18 -7.17 13.82
CA ASP A 329 11.91 -7.73 14.97
C ASP A 329 11.61 -6.89 16.23
N GLU A 330 12.35 -7.14 17.30
CA GLU A 330 12.34 -6.33 18.52
C GLU A 330 12.85 -4.90 18.25
N ILE A 331 12.20 -3.92 18.87
CA ILE A 331 12.54 -2.50 18.80
C ILE A 331 12.86 -1.99 20.21
N ALA A 332 13.93 -1.22 20.36
CA ALA A 332 14.27 -0.64 21.66
C ALA A 332 13.36 0.56 21.97
N ASP A 333 13.03 0.78 23.26
CA ASP A 333 12.12 1.86 23.70
C ASP A 333 12.44 3.23 23.09
N ARG A 334 13.73 3.63 23.07
CA ARG A 334 14.13 4.94 22.51
C ARG A 334 13.86 5.04 21.01
N GLU A 335 14.08 3.96 20.28
CA GLU A 335 13.85 3.88 18.84
C GLU A 335 12.35 3.88 18.55
N SER A 336 11.57 3.14 19.35
CA SER A 336 10.10 3.16 19.36
C SER A 336 9.56 4.58 19.56
N HIS A 337 10.01 5.27 20.60
CA HIS A 337 9.63 6.67 20.89
C HIS A 337 9.88 7.61 19.69
N SER A 338 11.08 7.54 19.11
CA SER A 338 11.44 8.38 17.97
C SER A 338 10.64 8.04 16.71
N PHE A 339 10.33 6.75 16.50
CA PHE A 339 9.46 6.30 15.43
C PHE A 339 8.05 6.86 15.59
N ILE A 340 7.43 6.67 16.76
CA ILE A 340 6.07 7.11 17.07
C ILE A 340 5.93 8.60 16.84
N GLN A 341 6.88 9.39 17.37
CA GLN A 341 6.87 10.83 17.20
C GLN A 341 6.92 11.22 15.71
N ALA A 342 7.96 10.80 14.98
CA ALA A 342 8.13 11.19 13.58
C ALA A 342 6.98 10.70 12.68
N PHE A 343 6.46 9.49 12.94
CA PHE A 343 5.34 8.92 12.21
C PHE A 343 4.04 9.67 12.48
N ALA A 344 3.72 9.96 13.74
CA ALA A 344 2.52 10.68 14.13
C ALA A 344 2.54 12.14 13.63
N GLU A 345 3.69 12.83 13.70
CA GLU A 345 3.87 14.17 13.13
C GLU A 345 3.58 14.18 11.63
N ALA A 346 4.10 13.20 10.89
CA ALA A 346 3.88 13.06 9.47
C ALA A 346 2.41 12.82 9.11
N LEU A 347 1.73 11.91 9.81
CA LEU A 347 0.29 11.66 9.61
C LEU A 347 -0.53 12.92 9.88
N ARG A 348 -0.19 13.65 10.95
CA ARG A 348 -0.86 14.91 11.31
C ARG A 348 -0.67 16.00 10.25
N LEU A 349 0.40 15.92 9.45
CA LEU A 349 0.66 16.79 8.30
C LEU A 349 -0.01 16.32 7.00
N TYR A 350 -1.09 15.52 7.09
CA TYR A 350 -1.83 14.96 5.95
C TYR A 350 -0.97 14.11 5.01
N LYS A 351 0.20 13.62 5.46
CA LYS A 351 1.05 12.78 4.62
C LYS A 351 0.39 11.41 4.43
N PRO A 352 0.41 10.87 3.19
CA PRO A 352 0.05 9.47 2.98
C PRO A 352 0.87 8.54 3.87
N ILE A 353 0.30 7.41 4.28
CA ILE A 353 0.91 6.49 5.25
C ILE A 353 2.30 6.04 4.80
N ASP A 354 2.50 5.72 3.52
CA ASP A 354 3.79 5.32 2.97
C ASP A 354 4.84 6.46 3.01
N GLU A 355 4.42 7.71 2.86
CA GLU A 355 5.29 8.87 3.08
C GLU A 355 5.60 9.07 4.57
N ALA A 356 4.62 8.91 5.46
CA ALA A 356 4.82 9.02 6.90
C ALA A 356 5.83 7.98 7.43
N VAL A 357 5.73 6.73 6.96
CA VAL A 357 6.72 5.69 7.27
C VAL A 357 8.09 6.07 6.73
N THR A 358 8.17 6.59 5.51
CA THR A 358 9.45 7.03 4.91
C THR A 358 10.09 8.15 5.74
N GLN A 359 9.32 9.10 6.26
CA GLN A 359 9.81 10.16 7.14
C GLN A 359 10.33 9.60 8.46
N ALA A 360 9.57 8.73 9.11
CA ALA A 360 9.99 8.07 10.35
C ALA A 360 11.28 7.26 10.16
N ARG A 361 11.43 6.52 9.05
CA ARG A 361 12.68 5.80 8.74
C ARG A 361 13.88 6.74 8.58
N LYS A 362 13.69 7.91 7.94
CA LYS A 362 14.75 8.92 7.78
C LYS A 362 15.18 9.51 9.13
N GLU A 363 14.22 9.76 10.03
CA GLU A 363 14.50 10.25 11.38
C GLU A 363 15.30 9.22 12.17
N LEU A 364 14.83 7.97 12.23
CA LEU A 364 15.54 6.86 12.86
C LEU A 364 16.96 6.69 12.31
N LEU A 365 17.13 6.75 10.99
CA LEU A 365 18.44 6.68 10.37
C LEU A 365 19.38 7.81 10.83
N THR A 366 18.84 9.02 10.96
CA THR A 366 19.59 10.22 11.33
C THR A 366 20.05 10.15 12.79
N LEU A 367 19.16 9.71 13.68
CA LEU A 367 19.41 9.60 15.12
C LEU A 367 20.31 8.41 15.47
N TYR A 368 20.07 7.25 14.87
CA TYR A 368 20.68 5.97 15.28
C TYR A 368 21.76 5.43 14.34
N ARG A 369 22.00 6.11 13.20
CA ARG A 369 22.96 5.73 12.15
C ARG A 369 22.50 4.55 11.29
N PHE A 370 23.12 4.44 10.11
CA PHE A 370 22.81 3.42 9.10
C PHE A 370 23.04 1.98 9.55
N ASN A 371 23.97 1.75 10.49
CA ASN A 371 24.34 0.42 10.93
C ASN A 371 23.49 -0.12 12.09
N GLN A 372 22.44 0.60 12.48
CA GLN A 372 21.43 0.10 13.41
C GLN A 372 20.18 -0.32 12.64
N PRO A 373 19.55 -1.47 12.97
CA PRO A 373 18.41 -1.99 12.23
C PRO A 373 17.12 -1.20 12.46
N ALA A 374 17.06 -0.29 13.44
CA ALA A 374 15.87 0.45 13.86
C ALA A 374 15.02 0.99 12.70
N TRP A 375 15.64 1.69 11.74
CA TRP A 375 14.95 2.29 10.58
C TRP A 375 14.40 1.25 9.59
N THR A 376 14.79 -0.02 9.73
CA THR A 376 14.35 -1.13 8.88
C THR A 376 13.24 -1.96 9.53
N LEU A 377 12.98 -1.77 10.84
CA LEU A 377 12.01 -2.57 11.60
C LEU A 377 10.56 -2.30 11.20
N PRO A 378 10.10 -1.06 10.97
CA PRO A 378 8.72 -0.80 10.58
C PRO A 378 8.48 -1.33 9.17
N VAL A 379 7.58 -2.30 9.03
CA VAL A 379 7.17 -2.89 7.75
C VAL A 379 5.72 -2.49 7.48
N LEU A 380 5.51 -1.76 6.39
CA LEU A 380 4.20 -1.30 5.96
C LEU A 380 3.65 -2.21 4.86
N TYR A 381 2.50 -2.81 5.09
CA TYR A 381 1.65 -3.40 4.05
C TYR A 381 0.54 -2.42 3.69
N LEU A 382 0.34 -2.21 2.38
CA LEU A 382 -0.80 -1.46 1.84
C LEU A 382 -1.62 -2.36 0.93
N HIS A 383 -2.95 -2.27 1.05
CA HIS A 383 -3.87 -2.94 0.14
C HIS A 383 -3.63 -2.42 -1.30
N PRO A 384 -3.61 -3.29 -2.33
CA PRO A 384 -3.31 -2.94 -3.73
C PRO A 384 -4.17 -1.79 -4.28
N ASP A 385 -5.39 -1.63 -3.77
CA ASP A 385 -6.34 -0.59 -4.17
C ASP A 385 -6.44 0.61 -3.21
N PHE A 386 -5.74 0.61 -2.08
CA PHE A 386 -5.74 1.76 -1.17
C PHE A 386 -4.66 2.76 -1.57
N ASN A 387 -4.92 4.07 -1.51
CA ASN A 387 -3.94 5.11 -1.85
C ASN A 387 -3.15 5.65 -0.64
N GLY A 388 -3.33 5.09 0.56
CA GLY A 388 -2.60 5.49 1.76
C GLY A 388 -3.04 6.83 2.36
N GLU A 389 -4.12 7.45 1.87
CA GLU A 389 -4.65 8.69 2.45
C GLU A 389 -5.60 8.38 3.60
N LEU A 390 -5.28 8.87 4.80
CA LEU A 390 -6.15 8.74 5.98
C LEU A 390 -7.19 9.85 6.05
N VAL A 391 -6.72 11.08 5.91
CA VAL A 391 -7.47 12.32 6.09
C VAL A 391 -7.24 13.25 4.91
N LYS A 392 -8.25 14.05 4.55
CA LYS A 392 -8.14 15.07 3.49
C LYS A 392 -8.08 16.46 4.10
N ASN A 393 -7.25 17.33 3.52
CA ASN A 393 -7.25 18.75 3.84
C ASN A 393 -8.37 19.46 3.05
N LEU A 394 -9.21 20.24 3.74
CA LEU A 394 -10.32 20.99 3.12
C LEU A 394 -9.84 22.12 2.19
N ASP A 395 -8.64 22.68 2.40
CA ASP A 395 -8.13 23.79 1.58
C ASP A 395 -7.66 23.33 0.18
N GLU A 396 -7.23 22.06 0.04
CA GLU A 396 -7.02 21.45 -1.29
C GLU A 396 -8.36 21.30 -2.05
N GLY A 397 -9.48 21.21 -1.33
CA GLY A 397 -10.84 21.22 -1.86
C GLY A 397 -11.42 22.61 -2.19
N ILE A 398 -10.65 23.70 -2.04
CA ILE A 398 -11.08 25.05 -2.49
C ILE A 398 -10.55 25.34 -3.90
N THR A 399 -9.45 24.69 -4.30
CA THR A 399 -8.96 24.68 -5.70
C THR A 399 -9.34 23.41 -6.48
N GLU A 400 -9.67 22.31 -5.79
CA GLU A 400 -10.45 21.22 -6.37
C GLU A 400 -11.91 21.42 -5.94
N LEU A 401 -12.76 21.93 -6.84
CA LEU A 401 -14.21 21.98 -6.60
C LEU A 401 -14.66 20.64 -5.99
N PRO A 402 -15.38 20.64 -4.85
CA PRO A 402 -15.81 19.41 -4.22
C PRO A 402 -16.69 18.63 -5.19
N ASP A 403 -16.15 17.54 -5.74
CA ASP A 403 -16.96 16.51 -6.35
C ASP A 403 -17.78 15.90 -5.22
N THR A 404 -19.05 16.33 -5.16
CA THR A 404 -20.15 15.92 -4.28
C THR A 404 -20.48 16.88 -3.12
N ALA A 405 -21.74 17.34 -3.16
CA ALA A 405 -22.53 18.02 -2.13
C ALA A 405 -22.46 19.56 -2.07
N ILE A 406 -23.04 20.22 -3.08
CA ILE A 406 -24.01 21.30 -2.81
C ILE A 406 -25.40 20.68 -2.99
N PRO A 407 -26.15 20.40 -1.90
CA PRO A 407 -27.57 20.16 -2.00
C PRO A 407 -28.26 21.50 -2.28
N ASP A 408 -28.96 21.55 -3.40
CA ASP A 408 -30.06 22.48 -3.69
C ASP A 408 -29.71 23.98 -3.80
N VAL A 409 -29.15 24.36 -4.93
CA VAL A 409 -29.45 25.66 -5.57
C VAL A 409 -29.71 25.39 -7.05
N GLY A 410 -30.96 25.60 -7.47
CA GLY A 410 -31.40 25.31 -8.83
C GLY A 410 -30.70 26.14 -9.91
N SER A 411 -30.78 25.58 -11.13
CA SER A 411 -30.60 26.17 -12.47
C SER A 411 -29.21 26.15 -13.12
N GLY A 412 -29.10 25.38 -14.22
CA GLY A 412 -28.22 25.70 -15.35
C GLY A 412 -27.15 24.67 -15.75
N VAL A 413 -27.09 23.47 -15.16
CA VAL A 413 -26.03 22.49 -15.49
C VAL A 413 -26.51 21.52 -16.57
N PRO A 414 -25.80 21.37 -17.71
CA PRO A 414 -26.18 20.41 -18.73
C PRO A 414 -26.16 18.99 -18.18
N SER A 415 -27.28 18.28 -18.33
CA SER A 415 -27.47 16.90 -17.92
C SER A 415 -27.06 15.99 -19.08
N ALA A 416 -26.13 15.06 -18.86
CA ALA A 416 -25.79 14.08 -19.88
C ALA A 416 -26.56 12.78 -19.65
N SER A 417 -26.98 12.15 -20.73
CA SER A 417 -27.69 10.88 -20.70
C SER A 417 -27.21 9.94 -21.80
N LEU A 418 -27.44 8.65 -21.57
CA LEU A 418 -27.22 7.60 -22.54
C LEU A 418 -28.58 6.99 -22.88
N ARG A 419 -28.97 7.05 -24.16
CA ARG A 419 -30.24 6.54 -24.65
C ARG A 419 -30.03 5.27 -25.46
N SER A 420 -30.80 4.22 -25.19
CA SER A 420 -30.86 3.05 -26.08
C SER A 420 -31.76 3.35 -27.28
N LEU A 421 -31.27 3.05 -28.49
CA LEU A 421 -32.04 3.20 -29.74
C LEU A 421 -32.80 1.93 -30.16
N SER A 422 -32.51 0.76 -29.57
CA SER A 422 -33.17 -0.50 -29.95
C SER A 422 -34.21 -1.01 -28.97
N SER A 423 -34.16 -0.61 -27.70
CA SER A 423 -35.11 -1.09 -26.68
C SER A 423 -35.87 0.06 -26.03
N LYS A 424 -37.05 0.37 -26.60
CA LYS A 424 -38.09 1.24 -26.00
C LYS A 424 -37.61 2.65 -25.58
N ASP A 425 -36.65 3.25 -26.29
CA ASP A 425 -36.12 4.61 -26.01
C ASP A 425 -35.85 4.87 -24.51
N LYS A 426 -35.31 3.87 -23.81
CA LYS A 426 -34.93 4.06 -22.42
C LYS A 426 -33.72 4.99 -22.37
N THR A 427 -33.81 6.00 -21.51
CA THR A 427 -32.76 6.98 -21.27
C THR A 427 -32.25 6.81 -19.84
N TRP A 428 -30.93 6.72 -19.70
CA TRP A 428 -30.25 6.66 -18.42
C TRP A 428 -29.47 7.96 -18.23
N PHE A 429 -29.85 8.72 -17.21
CA PHE A 429 -29.10 9.91 -16.83
C PHE A 429 -27.79 9.50 -16.19
N LEU A 430 -26.70 10.14 -16.63
CA LEU A 430 -25.38 9.88 -16.07
C LEU A 430 -25.31 10.46 -14.66
N ARG A 431 -24.66 9.71 -13.76
CA ARG A 431 -24.38 10.18 -12.40
C ARG A 431 -23.37 11.33 -12.44
N TYR A 432 -23.45 12.18 -11.43
CA TYR A 432 -22.40 13.14 -11.14
C TYR A 432 -21.10 12.38 -10.80
N GLY A 433 -20.02 12.61 -11.55
CA GLY A 433 -18.76 11.88 -11.45
C GLY A 433 -18.60 10.81 -12.54
N VAL A 434 -18.71 9.53 -12.16
CA VAL A 434 -18.48 8.37 -13.04
C VAL A 434 -19.75 7.52 -13.14
N THR A 435 -20.15 7.17 -14.36
CA THR A 435 -21.23 6.22 -14.66
C THR A 435 -20.64 4.92 -15.19
N ARG A 436 -20.84 3.82 -14.46
CA ARG A 436 -20.31 2.49 -14.81
C ARG A 436 -21.27 1.71 -15.69
N ILE A 437 -20.73 1.06 -16.70
CA ILE A 437 -21.48 0.27 -17.68
C ILE A 437 -20.93 -1.16 -17.66
N GLY A 438 -21.81 -2.15 -17.53
CA GLY A 438 -21.40 -3.55 -17.52
C GLY A 438 -22.55 -4.55 -17.41
N ARG A 439 -22.21 -5.84 -17.39
CA ARG A 439 -23.20 -6.94 -17.42
C ARG A 439 -23.82 -7.24 -16.06
N THR A 440 -23.13 -6.92 -14.98
CA THR A 440 -23.53 -7.28 -13.61
C THR A 440 -24.21 -6.12 -12.88
N LYS A 441 -24.99 -6.41 -11.83
CA LYS A 441 -25.86 -5.45 -11.13
C LYS A 441 -25.12 -4.38 -10.32
N ASP A 442 -23.82 -4.50 -10.18
CA ASP A 442 -22.90 -3.52 -9.56
C ASP A 442 -22.59 -2.32 -10.46
N ASN A 443 -23.06 -2.33 -11.72
CA ASN A 443 -22.94 -1.20 -12.65
C ASN A 443 -24.18 -0.30 -12.61
N ASP A 444 -24.00 0.98 -12.93
CA ASP A 444 -25.09 1.95 -13.03
C ASP A 444 -25.99 1.67 -14.24
N ILE A 445 -25.37 1.34 -15.38
CA ILE A 445 -26.05 0.89 -16.59
C ILE A 445 -25.75 -0.59 -16.78
N VAL A 446 -26.77 -1.41 -16.55
CA VAL A 446 -26.67 -2.87 -16.66
C VAL A 446 -27.13 -3.30 -18.05
N ILE A 447 -26.20 -3.83 -18.85
CA ILE A 447 -26.47 -4.41 -20.17
C ILE A 447 -26.31 -5.94 -20.05
N PRO A 448 -27.41 -6.71 -19.85
CA PRO A 448 -27.36 -8.13 -19.54
C PRO A 448 -27.05 -9.02 -20.76
N GLU A 449 -26.21 -8.55 -21.69
CA GLU A 449 -25.77 -9.30 -22.86
C GLU A 449 -24.48 -10.07 -22.57
N PRO A 450 -24.36 -11.36 -22.94
CA PRO A 450 -23.14 -12.14 -22.70
C PRO A 450 -21.86 -11.57 -23.33
N SER A 451 -21.98 -10.81 -24.42
CA SER A 451 -20.88 -10.12 -25.09
C SER A 451 -20.34 -8.93 -24.29
N VAL A 452 -21.07 -8.44 -23.29
CA VAL A 452 -20.67 -7.34 -22.42
C VAL A 452 -19.91 -7.89 -21.20
N SER A 453 -18.78 -7.28 -20.89
CA SER A 453 -17.93 -7.64 -19.75
C SER A 453 -18.64 -7.31 -18.43
N LYS A 454 -18.25 -7.97 -17.31
CA LYS A 454 -18.83 -7.70 -15.98
C LYS A 454 -18.75 -6.20 -15.63
N ARG A 455 -17.57 -5.61 -15.79
CA ARG A 455 -17.32 -4.15 -15.86
C ARG A 455 -16.77 -3.87 -17.25
N HIS A 456 -17.47 -3.06 -18.05
CA HIS A 456 -17.21 -2.97 -19.48
C HIS A 456 -16.71 -1.60 -19.92
N ALA A 457 -17.33 -0.52 -19.46
CA ALA A 457 -16.90 0.83 -19.77
C ALA A 457 -17.31 1.80 -18.65
N GLU A 458 -16.67 2.97 -18.61
CA GLU A 458 -17.06 4.05 -17.71
C GLU A 458 -17.18 5.35 -18.50
N ILE A 459 -18.21 6.12 -18.20
CA ILE A 459 -18.36 7.49 -18.70
C ILE A 459 -18.16 8.45 -17.54
N PHE A 460 -17.26 9.40 -17.69
CA PHE A 460 -16.99 10.42 -16.69
C PHE A 460 -16.80 11.79 -17.31
N CYS A 461 -16.85 12.82 -16.49
CA CYS A 461 -16.85 14.21 -16.90
C CYS A 461 -15.59 14.91 -16.38
N ARG A 462 -14.91 15.70 -17.23
CA ARG A 462 -13.85 16.64 -16.82
C ARG A 462 -14.26 18.06 -17.15
N ASN A 463 -14.10 18.98 -16.20
CA ASN A 463 -14.31 20.40 -16.41
C ASN A 463 -12.96 21.08 -16.68
N THR A 464 -12.83 21.79 -17.79
CA THR A 464 -11.64 22.58 -18.14
C THR A 464 -12.02 24.05 -18.23
N LEU A 465 -11.34 24.92 -17.47
CA LEU A 465 -11.49 26.37 -17.62
C LEU A 465 -10.71 26.83 -18.85
N THR A 466 -11.40 27.46 -19.81
CA THR A 466 -10.78 28.13 -20.96
C THR A 466 -11.35 29.53 -21.05
N ASP A 467 -10.50 30.57 -20.99
CA ASP A 467 -10.88 31.99 -21.12
C ASP A 467 -12.14 32.39 -20.32
N ALA A 468 -12.14 32.09 -19.02
CA ALA A 468 -13.24 32.35 -18.07
C ALA A 468 -14.58 31.61 -18.35
N THR A 469 -14.59 30.64 -19.27
CA THR A 469 -15.73 29.74 -19.51
C THR A 469 -15.41 28.31 -19.06
N LEU A 470 -16.34 27.71 -18.31
CA LEU A 470 -16.25 26.31 -17.87
C LEU A 470 -16.64 25.41 -19.05
N VAL A 471 -15.67 24.78 -19.70
CA VAL A 471 -15.94 23.81 -20.78
C VAL A 471 -16.00 22.43 -20.17
N ARG A 472 -17.13 21.74 -20.34
CA ARG A 472 -17.34 20.39 -19.83
C ARG A 472 -17.15 19.37 -20.95
N THR A 473 -16.22 18.44 -20.76
CA THR A 473 -15.98 17.35 -21.71
C THR A 473 -16.25 16.01 -21.05
N TYR A 474 -17.12 15.21 -21.67
CA TYR A 474 -17.38 13.83 -21.25
C TYR A 474 -16.41 12.89 -21.96
N TYR A 475 -15.95 11.87 -21.25
CA TYR A 475 -15.04 10.86 -21.77
C TYR A 475 -15.61 9.48 -21.52
N LEU A 476 -15.41 8.59 -22.48
CA LEU A 476 -15.65 7.17 -22.33
C LEU A 476 -14.33 6.44 -22.24
N GLN A 477 -14.18 5.60 -21.23
CA GLN A 477 -13.04 4.71 -21.07
C GLN A 477 -13.51 3.26 -21.19
N ASP A 478 -12.88 2.51 -22.11
CA ASP A 478 -13.20 1.11 -22.37
C ASP A 478 -12.38 0.18 -21.45
N PHE A 479 -13.08 -0.62 -20.63
CA PHE A 479 -12.51 -1.63 -19.72
C PHE A 479 -12.82 -3.05 -20.18
N SER A 480 -13.38 -3.22 -21.38
CA SER A 480 -13.83 -4.51 -21.87
C SER A 480 -12.67 -5.50 -22.03
N THR A 481 -12.96 -6.77 -21.76
CA THR A 481 -11.98 -7.86 -21.76
C THR A 481 -11.28 -8.02 -23.12
N TYR A 482 -11.92 -7.61 -24.22
CA TYR A 482 -11.37 -7.75 -25.58
C TYR A 482 -11.40 -6.45 -26.41
N GLY A 483 -11.59 -5.29 -25.80
CA GLY A 483 -11.67 -4.01 -26.55
C GLY A 483 -12.95 -3.93 -27.40
N THR A 484 -14.07 -4.39 -26.85
CA THR A 484 -15.35 -4.56 -27.54
C THR A 484 -16.31 -3.38 -27.38
N THR A 485 -15.79 -2.19 -27.04
CA THR A 485 -16.54 -0.94 -27.13
C THR A 485 -16.30 -0.27 -28.49
N TRP A 486 -17.39 0.19 -29.12
CA TRP A 486 -17.36 0.80 -30.44
C TRP A 486 -18.04 2.15 -30.44
N PHE A 487 -17.59 3.06 -31.30
CA PHE A 487 -18.27 4.31 -31.61
C PHE A 487 -18.46 4.49 -33.12
N LEU A 488 -19.47 5.26 -33.51
CA LEU A 488 -19.71 5.59 -34.90
C LEU A 488 -18.87 6.81 -35.32
N GLY A 489 -17.84 6.58 -36.11
CA GLY A 489 -17.00 7.62 -36.73
C GLY A 489 -17.39 7.94 -38.18
N PRO A 490 -16.70 8.89 -38.84
CA PRO A 490 -16.98 9.28 -40.23
C PRO A 490 -16.81 8.13 -41.24
N ASN A 491 -15.97 7.14 -40.92
CA ASN A 491 -15.70 5.97 -41.75
C ASN A 491 -16.49 4.72 -41.30
N GLY A 492 -17.52 4.88 -40.48
CA GLY A 492 -18.31 3.78 -39.90
C GLY A 492 -17.93 3.44 -38.46
N TRP A 493 -18.32 2.24 -38.01
CA TRP A 493 -18.07 1.77 -36.64
C TRP A 493 -16.59 1.50 -36.40
N GLN A 494 -16.00 2.14 -35.38
CA GLN A 494 -14.61 2.00 -34.98
C GLN A 494 -14.51 1.52 -33.53
N GLN A 495 -13.52 0.67 -33.23
CA GLN A 495 -13.27 0.19 -31.87
C GLN A 495 -12.47 1.22 -31.08
N ILE A 496 -12.77 1.31 -29.78
CA ILE A 496 -12.04 2.16 -28.83
C ILE A 496 -10.79 1.44 -28.29
N LEU A 497 -10.77 0.10 -28.30
CA LEU A 497 -9.60 -0.72 -27.96
C LEU A 497 -8.96 -0.38 -26.59
N ARG A 498 -9.78 -0.17 -25.55
CA ARG A 498 -9.33 0.20 -24.20
C ARG A 498 -8.65 1.57 -24.07
N GLU A 499 -8.88 2.46 -25.04
CA GLU A 499 -8.47 3.87 -24.93
C GLU A 499 -9.57 4.73 -24.29
N GLU A 500 -9.22 5.99 -24.01
CA GLU A 500 -10.13 7.03 -23.56
C GLU A 500 -10.53 7.89 -24.76
N VAL A 501 -11.84 8.05 -25.00
CA VAL A 501 -12.36 8.82 -26.14
C VAL A 501 -13.30 9.93 -25.65
N PRO A 502 -13.10 11.19 -26.09
CA PRO A 502 -14.04 12.28 -25.77
C PRO A 502 -15.38 12.06 -26.47
N LEU A 503 -16.46 12.16 -25.71
CA LEU A 503 -17.83 12.03 -26.18
C LEU A 503 -18.39 13.39 -26.60
N LYS A 504 -19.17 13.38 -27.69
CA LYS A 504 -19.94 14.54 -28.17
C LYS A 504 -21.42 14.17 -28.20
N SER A 505 -22.30 15.14 -27.93
CA SER A 505 -23.75 14.93 -28.04
C SER A 505 -24.11 14.38 -29.44
N GLY A 506 -24.95 13.35 -29.51
CA GLY A 506 -25.31 12.61 -30.72
C GLY A 506 -24.36 11.47 -31.10
N MET A 507 -23.28 11.24 -30.33
CA MET A 507 -22.34 10.15 -30.62
C MET A 507 -22.98 8.79 -30.34
N GLN A 508 -22.93 7.89 -31.32
CA GLN A 508 -23.48 6.54 -31.19
C GLN A 508 -22.41 5.55 -30.72
N LEU A 509 -22.78 4.70 -29.78
CA LEU A 509 -21.92 3.76 -29.07
C LEU A 509 -22.51 2.35 -29.12
N LYS A 510 -21.65 1.33 -29.07
CA LYS A 510 -22.03 -0.08 -28.88
C LYS A 510 -21.10 -0.73 -27.88
N PHE A 511 -21.69 -1.61 -27.07
CA PHE A 511 -20.98 -2.35 -26.03
C PHE A 511 -21.03 -3.85 -26.33
N GLY A 512 -19.88 -4.52 -26.24
CA GLY A 512 -19.75 -5.97 -26.36
C GLY A 512 -19.69 -6.52 -27.80
N SER A 513 -20.51 -6.03 -28.73
CA SER A 513 -20.53 -6.53 -30.11
C SER A 513 -20.84 -5.44 -31.13
N ALA A 514 -20.23 -5.52 -32.32
CA ALA A 514 -20.55 -4.62 -33.44
C ALA A 514 -22.01 -4.77 -33.93
N LYS A 515 -22.64 -5.92 -33.65
CA LYS A 515 -24.06 -6.18 -33.93
C LYS A 515 -24.97 -5.94 -32.71
N GLY A 516 -24.40 -5.50 -31.58
CA GLY A 516 -25.14 -5.23 -30.36
C GLY A 516 -26.03 -3.99 -30.44
N GLU A 517 -26.78 -3.77 -29.37
CA GLU A 517 -27.62 -2.59 -29.17
C GLU A 517 -26.86 -1.28 -29.40
N THR A 518 -27.49 -0.36 -30.12
CA THR A 518 -26.92 0.97 -30.38
C THR A 518 -27.41 1.94 -29.32
N TRP A 519 -26.46 2.64 -28.73
CA TRP A 519 -26.67 3.66 -27.71
C TRP A 519 -26.31 5.02 -28.28
N GLU A 520 -26.97 6.07 -27.81
CA GLU A 520 -26.67 7.44 -28.19
C GLU A 520 -26.36 8.25 -26.93
N PHE A 521 -25.23 8.93 -26.95
CA PHE A 521 -24.83 9.85 -25.88
C PHE A 521 -25.38 11.24 -26.18
N ILE A 522 -26.09 11.82 -25.20
CA ILE A 522 -26.80 13.09 -25.35
C ILE A 522 -26.36 14.02 -24.22
N ILE A 523 -25.99 15.25 -24.56
CA ILE A 523 -25.83 16.34 -23.61
C ILE A 523 -27.06 17.24 -23.77
N GLU A 524 -27.85 17.38 -22.70
CA GLU A 524 -28.99 18.30 -22.64
C GLU A 524 -28.44 19.69 -22.26
N ASP A 525 -28.30 20.57 -23.25
CA ASP A 525 -27.98 21.98 -23.00
C ASP A 525 -29.19 22.64 -22.31
N SER A 526 -28.94 23.36 -21.21
CA SER A 526 -29.95 24.16 -20.50
C SER A 526 -30.20 25.48 -21.22
#